data_AF-A0A8H4QE34-F1
#
_entry.id   AF-A0A8H4QE34-F1
#
_cell.length_a   1.000
_cell.length_b   1.000
_cell.length_c   1.000
_cell.angle_alpha   90.00
_cell.angle_beta   90.00
_cell.angle_gamma   90.00
#
_symmetry.space_group_name_H-M   'P 1'
#
loop_
_entity.id
_entity.type
_entity.pdbx_description
1 polymer ?
#
loop_
_entity_poly.entity_id
_entity_poly.type
_entity_poly.pdbx_seq_one_letter_code
_entity_poly.pdbx_strand_id
1 'polypeptide(L)'
;MAPLATHTLILFALASSPLVHGVSLSGLAPFNNITGVSWSTSQAALSTCDPATFAYDLSLDAADWRQCAALHSEWTTEKGFFRVARPNGGAYLPIVGGTDCSLAVEPLSPLLGPYIIGNKDIENILFKSLHDFSRGTLLAVNGTVKCDTGSGERALLAWKISKAAGPAVRRTATLAKRVAVKIRV
;
A
#
# COMPACT_ATOMS: atom_id res chain seq x y z
N MET A 1 34.49 -67.11 -50.01
CA MET A 1 34.44 -66.95 -48.54
C MET A 1 33.77 -65.62 -48.22
N ALA A 2 32.55 -65.64 -47.68
CA ALA A 2 32.01 -64.59 -46.79
C ALA A 2 32.71 -64.72 -45.41
N PRO A 3 32.49 -63.90 -44.34
CA PRO A 3 31.54 -62.79 -44.08
C PRO A 3 32.26 -61.49 -43.57
N LEU A 4 31.69 -60.28 -43.43
CA LEU A 4 30.49 -59.70 -42.74
C LEU A 4 30.79 -59.11 -41.34
N ALA A 5 30.22 -57.91 -41.10
CA ALA A 5 30.01 -57.16 -39.84
C ALA A 5 31.23 -56.41 -39.24
N THR A 6 31.14 -55.18 -38.69
CA THR A 6 30.19 -54.68 -37.68
C THR A 6 30.34 -53.14 -37.54
N HIS A 7 29.34 -52.31 -37.90
CA HIS A 7 28.53 -51.40 -37.06
C HIS A 7 29.11 -50.83 -35.75
N THR A 8 29.15 -49.49 -35.61
CA THR A 8 28.97 -48.74 -34.32
C THR A 8 28.65 -47.25 -34.63
N LEU A 9 27.37 -46.86 -34.67
CA LEU A 9 26.63 -46.11 -33.62
C LEU A 9 27.22 -44.74 -33.26
N ILE A 10 26.74 -43.68 -33.93
CA ILE A 10 26.89 -42.29 -33.47
C ILE A 10 25.69 -41.96 -32.58
N LEU A 11 25.93 -41.77 -31.27
CA LEU A 11 24.93 -41.30 -30.31
C LEU A 11 24.57 -39.84 -30.62
N PHE A 12 23.30 -39.59 -30.96
CA PHE A 12 22.68 -38.28 -30.83
C PHE A 12 22.30 -38.05 -29.36
N ALA A 13 23.07 -37.22 -28.65
CA ALA A 13 22.66 -36.71 -27.34
C ALA A 13 21.60 -35.61 -27.55
N LEU A 14 20.33 -35.96 -27.29
CA LEU A 14 19.23 -35.01 -27.14
C LEU A 14 19.45 -34.21 -25.85
N ALA A 15 19.94 -32.97 -25.98
CA ALA A 15 19.94 -32.01 -24.88
C ALA A 15 18.53 -31.45 -24.70
N SER A 16 17.70 -32.15 -23.92
CA SER A 16 16.41 -31.65 -23.45
C SER A 16 16.64 -30.52 -22.44
N SER A 17 16.48 -29.27 -22.89
CA SER A 17 16.40 -28.12 -21.98
C SER A 17 15.02 -28.12 -21.32
N PRO A 18 14.89 -28.24 -19.99
CA PRO A 18 13.62 -27.93 -19.36
C PRO A 18 13.43 -26.41 -19.40
N LEU A 19 12.49 -25.96 -20.23
CA LEU A 19 11.86 -24.64 -20.08
C LEU A 19 11.11 -24.66 -18.74
N VAL A 20 11.81 -24.30 -17.67
CA VAL A 20 11.16 -23.92 -16.42
C VAL A 20 10.44 -22.62 -16.71
N HIS A 21 9.17 -22.73 -17.09
CA HIS A 21 8.25 -21.62 -17.06
C HIS A 21 8.12 -21.23 -15.58
N GLY A 22 8.89 -20.21 -15.19
CA GLY A 22 8.67 -19.51 -13.94
C GLY A 22 7.24 -18.99 -13.97
N VAL A 23 6.33 -19.71 -13.33
CA VAL A 23 5.01 -19.20 -13.01
C VAL A 23 5.27 -17.98 -12.14
N SER A 24 5.13 -16.80 -12.73
CA SER A 24 5.04 -15.57 -11.97
C SER A 24 3.74 -15.69 -11.18
N LEU A 25 3.85 -16.24 -9.97
CA LEU A 25 2.92 -15.91 -8.90
C LEU A 25 3.02 -14.40 -8.77
N SER A 26 2.13 -13.70 -9.48
CA SER A 26 1.75 -12.35 -9.10
C SER A 26 1.25 -12.51 -7.68
N GLY A 27 2.15 -12.30 -6.73
CA GLY A 27 1.80 -12.17 -5.33
C GLY A 27 0.70 -11.14 -5.32
N LEU A 28 -0.51 -11.60 -5.01
CA LEU A 28 -1.61 -10.72 -4.64
C LEU A 28 -1.07 -9.99 -3.42
N ALA A 29 -0.41 -8.84 -3.64
CA ALA A 29 -0.17 -7.92 -2.56
C ALA A 29 -1.54 -7.71 -1.88
N PRO A 30 -1.60 -7.71 -0.54
CA PRO A 30 -2.81 -7.97 0.22
C PRO A 30 -3.78 -6.78 0.13
N PHE A 31 -4.41 -6.60 -1.02
CA PHE A 31 -5.36 -5.55 -1.24
C PHE A 31 -6.73 -6.04 -0.79
N ASN A 32 -7.20 -5.46 0.30
CA ASN A 32 -8.64 -5.38 0.48
C ASN A 32 -9.21 -4.66 -0.74
N ASN A 33 -10.23 -5.25 -1.39
CA ASN A 33 -10.89 -4.72 -2.58
C ASN A 33 -11.58 -3.38 -2.23
N ILE A 34 -10.80 -2.31 -2.16
CA ILE A 34 -11.24 -0.96 -1.79
C ILE A 34 -11.62 -0.23 -3.07
N THR A 35 -12.86 0.23 -3.14
CA THR A 35 -13.35 1.02 -4.27
C THR A 35 -12.41 2.20 -4.53
N GLY A 36 -11.91 2.31 -5.76
CA GLY A 36 -11.06 3.44 -6.17
C GLY A 36 -9.55 3.24 -5.95
N VAL A 37 -9.08 2.14 -5.37
CA VAL A 37 -7.65 1.83 -5.28
C VAL A 37 -7.34 0.58 -6.08
N SER A 38 -6.36 0.64 -6.97
CA SER A 38 -5.83 -0.54 -7.65
C SER A 38 -4.31 -0.54 -7.66
N TRP A 39 -3.72 -1.73 -7.75
CA TRP A 39 -2.29 -1.94 -7.84
C TRP A 39 -1.91 -2.48 -9.21
N SER A 40 -0.75 -2.08 -9.70
CA SER A 40 -0.15 -2.61 -10.92
C SER A 40 1.31 -2.91 -10.67
N THR A 41 1.74 -4.12 -11.02
CA THR A 41 3.15 -4.52 -10.91
C THR A 41 3.99 -3.84 -11.99
N SER A 42 5.27 -3.65 -11.70
CA SER A 42 6.25 -3.06 -12.62
C SER A 42 7.57 -3.83 -12.55
N GLN A 43 8.33 -3.84 -13.66
CA GLN A 43 9.66 -4.45 -13.69
C GLN A 43 10.69 -3.64 -12.88
N ALA A 44 10.47 -2.32 -12.77
CA ALA A 44 11.31 -1.38 -12.05
C ALA A 44 10.57 -0.75 -10.87
N ALA A 45 11.32 -0.37 -9.84
CA ALA A 45 10.80 0.49 -8.79
C ALA A 45 10.44 1.86 -9.38
N LEU A 46 9.32 2.41 -8.95
CA LEU A 46 8.79 3.67 -9.44
C LEU A 46 8.73 4.68 -8.30
N SER A 47 9.17 5.90 -8.59
CA SER A 47 8.91 7.09 -7.78
C SER A 47 8.20 8.08 -8.69
N THR A 48 6.95 8.37 -8.37
CA THR A 48 6.03 9.21 -9.17
C THR A 48 5.58 10.43 -8.40
N CYS A 49 6.11 10.62 -7.19
CA CYS A 49 5.76 11.71 -6.30
C CYS A 49 6.98 12.60 -6.00
N ASP A 50 6.69 13.87 -5.72
CA ASP A 50 7.64 14.80 -5.09
C ASP A 50 7.94 14.35 -3.65
N PRO A 51 8.98 14.91 -2.99
CA PRO A 51 9.18 14.70 -1.57
C PRO A 51 7.95 15.06 -0.74
N ALA A 52 7.52 14.15 0.13
CA ALA A 52 6.40 14.36 1.03
C ALA A 52 6.74 15.37 2.16
N THR A 53 5.73 16.11 2.61
CA THR A 53 5.79 16.85 3.88
C THR A 53 5.38 15.93 5.02
N PHE A 54 5.82 16.23 6.24
CA PHE A 54 5.56 15.40 7.42
C PHE A 54 5.22 16.28 8.62
N ALA A 55 4.18 15.91 9.37
CA ALA A 55 3.81 16.54 10.62
C ALA A 55 3.23 15.49 11.59
N TYR A 56 3.50 15.68 12.89
CA TYR A 56 2.80 14.94 13.92
C TYR A 56 1.32 15.32 13.94
N ASP A 57 0.46 14.32 14.11
CA ASP A 57 -0.96 14.54 14.27
C ASP A 57 -1.49 13.78 15.47
N LEU A 58 -1.61 14.48 16.60
CA LEU A 58 -2.08 13.92 17.86
C LEU A 58 -3.59 13.67 17.88
N SER A 59 -4.32 14.08 16.84
CA SER A 59 -5.75 13.77 16.69
C SER A 59 -5.99 12.37 16.10
N LEU A 60 -4.96 11.76 15.49
CA LEU A 60 -5.03 10.41 14.96
C LEU A 60 -4.90 9.37 16.07
N ASP A 61 -5.56 8.23 15.88
CA ASP A 61 -5.33 7.06 16.70
C ASP A 61 -3.94 6.49 16.38
N ALA A 62 -3.02 6.57 17.34
CA ALA A 62 -1.62 6.26 17.10
C ALA A 62 -1.41 4.77 16.85
N ALA A 63 -0.69 4.45 15.77
CA ALA A 63 -0.28 3.09 15.44
C ALA A 63 0.84 2.62 16.37
N ASP A 64 0.94 1.31 16.55
CA ASP A 64 2.14 0.69 17.12
C ASP A 64 3.30 0.78 16.11
N TRP A 65 4.40 1.40 16.53
CA TRP A 65 5.59 1.60 15.70
C TRP A 65 6.15 0.28 15.13
N ARG A 66 6.11 -0.81 15.91
CA ARG A 66 6.63 -2.11 15.47
C ARG A 66 5.79 -2.69 14.33
N GLN A 67 4.49 -2.47 14.37
CA GLN A 67 3.60 -2.88 13.30
C GLN A 67 3.85 -2.08 12.01
N CYS A 68 4.11 -0.77 12.15
CA CYS A 68 4.51 0.03 11.00
C CYS A 68 5.89 -0.33 10.45
N ALA A 69 6.84 -0.74 11.30
CA ALA A 69 8.14 -1.23 10.86
C ALA A 69 8.04 -2.58 10.12
N ALA A 70 7.15 -3.47 10.57
CA ALA A 70 6.83 -4.70 9.87
C ALA A 70 6.21 -4.42 8.50
N LEU A 71 5.23 -3.50 8.44
CA LEU A 71 4.62 -3.05 7.19
C LEU A 71 5.66 -2.45 6.23
N HIS A 72 6.58 -1.61 6.73
CA HIS A 72 7.68 -1.09 5.91
C HIS A 72 8.52 -2.22 5.31
N SER A 73 8.89 -3.22 6.12
CA SER A 73 9.71 -4.36 5.67
C SER A 73 9.03 -5.16 4.56
N GLU A 74 7.71 -5.39 4.67
CA GLU A 74 6.90 -6.05 3.63
C GLU A 74 6.94 -5.29 2.30
N TRP A 75 6.88 -3.97 2.34
CA TRP A 75 6.81 -3.13 1.14
C TRP A 75 8.15 -2.82 0.47
N THR A 76 9.28 -3.11 1.13
CA THR A 76 10.62 -2.87 0.54
C THR A 76 10.93 -3.77 -0.65
N THR A 77 10.27 -4.93 -0.77
CA THR A 77 10.51 -5.89 -1.87
C THR A 77 9.53 -5.73 -3.03
N GLU A 78 8.44 -5.01 -2.82
CA GLU A 78 7.37 -4.83 -3.82
C GLU A 78 7.78 -3.85 -4.93
N LYS A 79 7.37 -4.16 -6.16
CA LYS A 79 7.64 -3.33 -7.34
C LYS A 79 6.37 -3.08 -8.12
N GLY A 80 6.00 -1.81 -8.26
CA GLY A 80 4.75 -1.42 -8.88
C GLY A 80 4.30 -0.04 -8.43
N PHE A 81 3.02 0.22 -8.63
CA PHE A 81 2.41 1.48 -8.28
C PHE A 81 0.92 1.32 -7.99
N PHE A 82 0.42 2.21 -7.14
CA PHE A 82 -1.00 2.38 -6.90
C PHE A 82 -1.60 3.35 -7.91
N ARG A 83 -2.80 3.03 -8.37
CA ARG A 83 -3.73 3.99 -8.98
C ARG A 83 -4.82 4.27 -7.96
N VAL A 84 -4.88 5.51 -7.50
CA VAL A 84 -5.89 5.98 -6.55
C VAL A 84 -6.85 6.91 -7.29
N ALA A 85 -7.97 6.35 -7.72
CA ALA A 85 -9.13 7.10 -8.14
C ALA A 85 -9.90 7.58 -6.91
N ARG A 86 -10.68 8.65 -7.04
CA ARG A 86 -11.52 9.15 -5.96
C ARG A 86 -12.85 8.39 -5.94
N PRO A 87 -13.15 7.58 -4.91
CA PRO A 87 -14.43 6.87 -4.83
C PRO A 87 -15.55 7.77 -4.30
N ASN A 88 -15.27 8.72 -3.38
CA ASN A 88 -16.15 9.80 -2.91
C ASN A 88 -15.34 10.78 -2.04
N GLY A 89 -15.54 12.09 -2.22
CA GLY A 89 -14.62 13.15 -1.74
C GLY A 89 -14.48 13.29 -0.22
N GLY A 90 -13.25 13.49 0.25
CA GLY A 90 -12.94 13.92 1.62
C GLY A 90 -12.54 12.81 2.60
N ALA A 91 -12.36 11.57 2.13
CA ALA A 91 -12.04 10.43 2.99
C ALA A 91 -10.67 9.85 2.66
N TYR A 92 -9.91 9.52 3.71
CA TYR A 92 -8.67 8.76 3.59
C TYR A 92 -8.96 7.31 3.19
N LEU A 93 -8.31 6.87 2.13
CA LEU A 93 -8.36 5.52 1.59
C LEU A 93 -7.08 4.78 1.98
N PRO A 94 -7.16 3.68 2.73
CA PRO A 94 -5.98 2.88 3.04
C PRO A 94 -5.44 2.27 1.74
N ILE A 95 -4.17 2.49 1.45
CA ILE A 95 -3.50 1.91 0.27
C ILE A 95 -2.60 0.75 0.67
N VAL A 96 -2.03 0.82 1.88
CA VAL A 96 -1.30 -0.29 2.51
C VAL A 96 -1.65 -0.35 4.00
N GLY A 97 -1.64 -1.54 4.57
CA GLY A 97 -1.91 -1.70 5.99
C GLY A 97 -1.71 -3.12 6.47
N GLY A 98 -1.53 -3.23 7.79
CA GLY A 98 -1.46 -4.47 8.54
C GLY A 98 -2.18 -4.31 9.87
N THR A 99 -1.78 -5.12 10.85
CA THR A 99 -2.34 -5.03 12.21
C THR A 99 -1.92 -3.71 12.84
N ASP A 100 -2.86 -2.88 13.31
CA ASP A 100 -2.58 -1.64 14.06
C ASP A 100 -1.74 -0.57 13.32
N CYS A 101 -1.54 -0.70 12.00
CA CYS A 101 -0.85 0.31 11.19
C CYS A 101 -1.40 0.34 9.76
N SER A 102 -1.68 1.53 9.24
CA SER A 102 -2.05 1.73 7.85
C SER A 102 -1.52 3.06 7.33
N LEU A 103 -1.04 3.05 6.09
CA LEU A 103 -0.85 4.27 5.30
C LEU A 103 -2.09 4.46 4.43
N ALA A 104 -2.74 5.60 4.63
CA ALA A 104 -3.94 6.00 3.91
C ALA A 104 -3.72 7.34 3.23
N VAL A 105 -4.45 7.55 2.14
CA VAL A 105 -4.31 8.72 1.27
C VAL A 105 -5.64 9.34 0.92
N GLU A 106 -5.64 10.65 0.72
CA GLU A 106 -6.81 11.43 0.35
C GLU A 106 -6.46 12.34 -0.84
N PRO A 107 -7.01 12.08 -2.03
CA PRO A 107 -6.94 13.00 -3.15
C PRO A 107 -7.52 14.38 -2.80
N LEU A 108 -6.73 15.45 -2.87
CA LEU A 108 -7.21 16.79 -2.52
C LEU A 108 -8.01 17.48 -3.64
N SER A 109 -7.86 17.04 -4.91
CA SER A 109 -8.54 17.67 -6.04
C SER A 109 -9.62 16.80 -6.71
N PRO A 110 -10.89 17.26 -6.71
CA PRO A 110 -11.81 17.12 -7.83
C PRO A 110 -11.87 15.85 -8.67
N LEU A 111 -11.85 15.96 -10.00
CA LEU A 111 -11.16 16.77 -11.01
C LEU A 111 -9.80 16.23 -11.42
N LEU A 112 -8.91 15.87 -10.49
CA LEU A 112 -7.63 15.28 -10.85
C LEU A 112 -7.60 13.80 -10.45
N GLY A 113 -6.97 12.98 -11.29
CA GLY A 113 -6.76 11.56 -11.04
C GLY A 113 -6.95 10.66 -12.26
N PRO A 114 -6.75 9.33 -12.11
CA PRO A 114 -6.27 8.66 -10.90
C PRO A 114 -4.85 9.11 -10.53
N TYR A 115 -4.56 9.19 -9.24
CA TYR A 115 -3.23 9.49 -8.73
C TYR A 115 -2.36 8.25 -8.83
N ILE A 116 -1.11 8.43 -9.24
CA ILE A 116 -0.13 7.35 -9.40
C ILE A 116 0.88 7.48 -8.26
N ILE A 117 0.95 6.46 -7.40
CA ILE A 117 1.88 6.44 -6.26
C ILE A 117 2.79 5.22 -6.42
N GLY A 118 4.07 5.47 -6.70
CA GLY A 118 5.06 4.42 -6.89
C GLY A 118 5.45 3.75 -5.58
N ASN A 119 5.89 2.49 -5.66
CA ASN A 119 6.36 1.74 -4.50
C ASN A 119 7.49 2.46 -3.74
N LYS A 120 8.36 3.21 -4.43
CA LYS A 120 9.44 3.96 -3.77
C LYS A 120 8.91 5.14 -2.96
N ASP A 121 7.79 5.72 -3.37
CA ASP A 121 7.14 6.81 -2.62
C ASP A 121 6.53 6.27 -1.31
N ILE A 122 5.91 5.08 -1.37
CA ILE A 122 5.40 4.36 -0.19
C ILE A 122 6.53 4.03 0.79
N GLU A 123 7.61 3.44 0.28
CA GLU A 123 8.80 3.10 1.06
C GLU A 123 9.37 4.35 1.76
N ASN A 124 9.55 5.45 1.02
CA ASN A 124 10.09 6.69 1.55
C ASN A 124 9.20 7.32 2.64
N ILE A 125 7.88 7.31 2.46
CA ILE A 125 6.91 7.82 3.45
C ILE A 125 6.97 6.99 4.73
N LEU A 126 6.93 5.65 4.62
CA LEU A 126 7.01 4.74 5.76
C LEU A 126 8.35 4.90 6.49
N PHE A 127 9.46 4.86 5.75
CA PHE A 127 10.82 4.98 6.30
C PHE A 127 11.01 6.28 7.09
N LYS A 128 10.71 7.43 6.48
CA LYS A 128 10.86 8.74 7.15
C LYS A 128 9.95 8.88 8.35
N SER A 129 8.72 8.39 8.27
CA SER A 129 7.79 8.46 9.40
C SER A 129 8.30 7.63 10.59
N LEU A 130 8.80 6.42 10.34
CA LEU A 130 9.37 5.55 11.37
C LEU A 130 10.62 6.15 12.02
N HIS A 131 11.49 6.74 11.21
CA HIS A 131 12.79 7.25 11.64
C HIS A 131 12.67 8.59 12.38
N ASP A 132 11.92 9.54 11.81
CA ASP A 132 11.91 10.94 12.26
C ASP A 132 10.69 11.29 13.14
N PHE A 133 9.61 10.51 13.04
CA PHE A 133 8.30 10.86 13.63
C PHE A 133 7.73 9.82 14.59
N SER A 134 8.57 8.90 15.10
CA SER A 134 8.17 7.98 16.15
C SER A 134 8.28 8.61 17.54
N ARG A 135 7.26 8.41 18.38
CA ARG A 135 7.26 8.86 19.79
C ARG A 135 7.21 7.65 20.71
N GLY A 136 8.38 7.13 21.05
CA GLY A 136 8.49 5.87 21.78
C GLY A 136 7.97 4.72 20.92
N THR A 137 6.91 4.06 21.34
CA THR A 137 6.29 2.95 20.61
C THR A 137 5.10 3.36 19.75
N LEU A 138 4.76 4.66 19.70
CA LEU A 138 3.58 5.17 19.00
C LEU A 138 3.96 5.97 17.76
N LEU A 139 3.15 5.84 16.70
CA LEU A 139 3.32 6.55 15.43
C LEU A 139 1.99 7.13 14.94
N ALA A 140 1.95 8.45 14.78
CA ALA A 140 0.80 9.19 14.25
C ALA A 140 1.30 10.39 13.45
N VAL A 141 1.30 10.25 12.13
CA VAL A 141 1.98 11.19 11.23
C VAL A 141 1.09 11.44 10.03
N ASN A 142 1.04 12.67 9.57
CA ASN A 142 0.37 13.03 8.34
C ASN A 142 1.25 13.94 7.48
N GLY A 143 0.73 14.25 6.30
CA GLY A 143 1.35 15.24 5.45
C GLY A 143 0.67 15.34 4.11
N THR A 144 1.37 15.96 3.18
CA THR A 144 0.95 16.12 1.80
C THR A 144 2.08 15.73 0.86
N VAL A 145 1.71 15.27 -0.32
CA VAL A 145 2.65 14.95 -1.39
C VAL A 145 2.01 15.30 -2.72
N LYS A 146 2.81 15.71 -3.70
CA LYS A 146 2.36 15.87 -5.09
C LYS A 146 2.76 14.63 -5.87
N CYS A 147 1.81 14.00 -6.53
CA CYS A 147 2.04 12.80 -7.32
C CYS A 147 1.54 12.97 -8.75
N ASP A 148 2.15 12.23 -9.67
CA ASP A 148 1.68 12.11 -11.05
C ASP A 148 0.22 11.63 -11.07
N THR A 149 -0.51 12.06 -12.09
CA THR A 149 -1.88 11.66 -12.34
C THR A 149 -2.01 11.01 -13.71
N GLY A 150 -3.09 10.26 -13.93
CA GLY A 150 -3.39 9.64 -15.22
C GLY A 150 -3.52 10.62 -16.40
N SER A 151 -3.72 11.92 -16.15
CA SER A 151 -3.75 12.97 -17.18
C SER A 151 -2.37 13.54 -17.52
N GLY A 152 -1.30 13.10 -16.85
CA GLY A 152 0.07 13.61 -17.05
C GLY A 152 0.42 14.85 -16.25
N GLU A 153 -0.50 15.35 -15.43
CA GLU A 153 -0.24 16.44 -14.47
C GLU A 153 0.17 15.90 -13.10
N ARG A 154 0.74 16.75 -12.24
CA ARG A 154 0.96 16.45 -10.82
C ARG A 154 -0.08 17.13 -9.95
N ALA A 155 -0.61 16.39 -8.98
CA ALA A 155 -1.66 16.86 -8.10
C ALA A 155 -1.34 16.57 -6.63
N LEU A 156 -1.81 17.45 -5.74
CA LEU A 156 -1.67 17.24 -4.30
C LEU A 156 -2.59 16.12 -3.78
N LEU A 157 -2.02 15.35 -2.87
CA LEU A 157 -2.63 14.26 -2.15
C LEU A 157 -2.22 14.38 -0.68
N ALA A 158 -3.18 14.34 0.23
CA ALA A 158 -2.88 14.21 1.65
C ALA A 158 -2.64 12.73 1.98
N TRP A 159 -1.82 12.47 2.98
CA TRP A 159 -1.52 11.12 3.44
C TRP A 159 -1.44 11.10 4.96
N LYS A 160 -1.64 9.91 5.56
CA LYS A 160 -1.45 9.68 6.98
C LYS A 160 -1.03 8.25 7.29
N ILE A 161 -0.26 8.09 8.36
CA ILE A 161 0.01 6.84 9.03
C ILE A 161 -0.62 6.89 10.42
N SER A 162 -1.52 5.96 10.66
CA SER A 162 -2.23 5.81 11.94
C SER A 162 -2.63 4.35 12.13
N LYS A 163 -3.25 4.03 13.26
CA LYS A 163 -3.91 2.74 13.47
C LYS A 163 -4.85 2.46 12.30
N ALA A 164 -4.80 1.23 11.79
CA ALA A 164 -5.71 0.78 10.75
C ALA A 164 -7.15 0.94 11.26
N ALA A 165 -8.00 1.61 10.48
CA ALA A 165 -9.42 1.60 10.77
C ALA A 165 -9.89 0.14 10.67
N GLY A 166 -10.17 -0.50 11.80
CA GLY A 166 -10.80 -1.82 11.81
C GLY A 166 -12.13 -1.80 11.03
N PRO A 167 -12.74 -2.96 10.74
CA PRO A 167 -14.12 -2.97 10.23
C PRO A 167 -14.92 -2.06 11.15
N ALA A 168 -15.58 -1.05 10.58
CA ALA A 168 -16.23 0.01 11.33
C ALA A 168 -17.25 -0.59 12.30
N VAL A 169 -16.83 -0.87 13.53
CA VAL A 169 -17.77 -1.03 14.63
C VAL A 169 -18.32 0.37 14.79
N ARG A 170 -19.58 0.54 14.32
CA ARG A 170 -20.40 1.72 14.62
C ARG A 170 -20.11 2.08 16.07
N ARG A 171 -19.38 3.18 16.28
CA ARG A 171 -19.40 3.86 17.58
C ARG A 171 -20.84 4.34 17.72
N THR A 172 -21.69 3.52 18.32
CA THR A 172 -22.94 3.97 18.89
C THR A 172 -22.52 5.04 19.89
N ALA A 173 -22.62 6.31 19.47
CA ALA A 173 -22.58 7.43 20.38
C ALA A 173 -23.67 7.15 21.41
N THR A 174 -23.25 6.65 22.57
CA THR A 174 -24.15 6.43 23.69
C THR A 174 -24.40 7.84 24.21
N LEU A 175 -25.48 8.45 23.72
CA LEU A 175 -25.98 9.73 24.19
C LEU A 175 -26.39 9.55 25.66
N ALA A 176 -25.47 9.82 26.58
CA ALA A 176 -25.74 9.82 28.00
C ALA A 176 -26.63 11.02 28.37
N LYS A 177 -27.94 10.73 28.45
CA LYS A 177 -28.89 11.09 29.52
C LYS A 177 -29.05 12.56 29.92
N ARG A 178 -30.26 13.09 29.73
CA ARG A 178 -30.98 13.87 30.77
C ARG A 178 -32.45 13.46 30.81
N VAL A 179 -32.82 12.71 31.85
CA VAL A 179 -34.22 12.50 32.23
C VAL A 179 -34.62 13.71 33.07
N ALA A 180 -35.56 14.52 32.58
CA ALA A 180 -36.18 15.58 33.36
C ALA A 180 -37.18 14.95 34.35
N VAL A 181 -36.87 15.01 35.64
CA VAL A 181 -37.82 14.67 36.71
C VAL A 181 -38.69 15.90 36.96
N LYS A 182 -39.98 15.80 36.60
CA LYS A 182 -40.98 16.83 36.89
C LYS A 182 -41.52 16.62 38.30
N ILE A 183 -41.03 17.40 39.26
CA ILE A 183 -41.62 17.47 40.61
C ILE A 183 -42.89 18.33 40.50
N ARG A 184 -44.02 17.76 40.93
CA ARG A 184 -45.32 18.43 41.02
C ARG A 184 -45.42 19.01 42.44
N VAL A 185 -45.63 20.32 42.56
CA VAL A 185 -46.05 20.99 43.80
C VAL A 185 -47.55 21.17 43.75
#